data_AF-A0A8S9IG72-F1
#
_entry.id   AF-A0A8S9IG72-F1
#
_cell.length_a   1.000
_cell.length_b   1.000
_cell.length_c   1.000
_cell.angle_alpha   90.00
_cell.angle_beta   90.00
_cell.angle_gamma   90.00
#
_symmetry.space_group_name_H-M   'P 1'
#
loop_
_entity.id
_entity.type
_entity.pdbx_description
1 polymer ?
#
loop_
_entity_poly.entity_id
_entity_poly.type
_entity_poly.pdbx_seq_one_letter_code
_entity_poly.pdbx_strand_id
1 'polypeptide(L)'
;MEIEDQGGLSSSFFPFIVVEEDDVCSEIRILETTLEFTDTDSAKQAMEFIHELGWLLRRSKLGVFSLARFKWLIEFSMDREWCAVIRKLLNMFFEGAVGDSSSDAAALSELCLLHRAVRKNSKPMVEMLLRYVVPNQQRIHSLFRPDAAGPAGLTPLHIAAGKDGSEDVLDALTEDPSMVGIEAWRTSRDTTGFTPEDYARLRGHFSYIHLIQRKINKKSATEDHVVVNIPASSISDKEQKETKSCSSVLEITHGNHKLQCKLCDHKLVYGTTRRSVAYRPAMLSMVAIAAVCVCVALLFKSCPEVLYVFQPFRWELLDYGTR
;
A
#
# COMPACT_ATOMS: atom_id res chain seq x y z
N MET A 1 32.06 -24.48 -7.58
CA MET A 1 31.46 -23.52 -8.52
C MET A 1 30.42 -24.30 -9.27
N GLU A 2 29.25 -24.47 -8.66
CA GLU A 2 28.13 -25.15 -9.29
C GLU A 2 27.38 -24.11 -10.11
N ILE A 3 27.31 -24.40 -11.41
CA ILE A 3 26.71 -23.55 -12.42
C ILE A 3 25.20 -23.62 -12.20
N GLU A 4 24.59 -22.46 -11.94
CA GLU A 4 23.14 -22.30 -11.94
C GLU A 4 22.60 -22.74 -13.30
N ASP A 5 21.86 -23.84 -13.31
CA ASP A 5 21.08 -24.23 -14.48
C ASP A 5 19.96 -23.20 -14.65
N GLN A 6 20.10 -22.37 -15.68
CA GLN A 6 19.13 -21.34 -16.09
C GLN A 6 17.90 -21.95 -16.80
N GLY A 7 17.74 -23.28 -16.77
CA GLY A 7 16.58 -24.00 -17.26
C GLY A 7 15.58 -24.29 -16.15
N GLY A 8 14.52 -23.48 -16.07
CA GLY A 8 13.30 -23.89 -15.39
C GLY A 8 12.78 -25.23 -15.94
N LEU A 9 12.32 -26.08 -15.01
CA LEU A 9 11.61 -27.35 -15.21
C LEU A 9 12.49 -28.58 -15.52
N SER A 10 12.85 -29.31 -14.46
CA SER A 10 13.01 -30.78 -14.52
C SER A 10 12.32 -31.40 -13.30
N SER A 11 11.25 -32.14 -13.57
CA SER A 11 10.45 -32.87 -12.58
C SER A 11 11.29 -33.97 -11.93
N SER A 12 11.18 -34.19 -10.62
CA SER A 12 10.25 -35.26 -10.21
C SER A 12 9.84 -35.26 -8.73
N PHE A 13 10.37 -34.39 -7.84
CA PHE A 13 9.91 -34.33 -6.44
C PHE A 13 10.19 -32.97 -5.77
N PHE A 14 9.13 -32.25 -5.38
CA PHE A 14 9.18 -31.12 -4.43
C PHE A 14 7.93 -31.12 -3.52
N PRO A 15 8.07 -30.70 -2.24
CA PRO A 15 7.71 -31.53 -1.09
C PRO A 15 6.45 -31.10 -0.35
N PHE A 16 5.96 -32.04 0.48
CA PHE A 16 4.92 -31.86 1.50
C PHE A 16 5.26 -30.70 2.44
N ILE A 17 4.50 -29.62 2.36
CA ILE A 17 4.71 -28.40 3.16
C ILE A 17 4.07 -28.62 4.53
N VAL A 18 4.88 -28.90 5.55
CA VAL A 18 4.46 -28.78 6.96
C VAL A 18 4.96 -27.44 7.47
N VAL A 19 4.10 -26.43 7.43
CA VAL A 19 4.35 -25.21 8.21
C VAL A 19 3.69 -25.41 9.57
N GLU A 20 4.43 -25.13 10.65
CA GLU A 20 3.89 -25.21 12.01
C GLU A 20 2.78 -24.17 12.27
N GLU A 21 2.74 -23.12 11.45
CA GLU A 21 1.77 -22.02 11.52
C GLU A 21 0.53 -22.35 10.68
N ASP A 22 -0.61 -22.62 11.35
CA ASP A 22 -1.87 -22.99 10.67
C ASP A 22 -2.39 -21.88 9.76
N ASP A 23 -2.21 -20.61 10.13
CA ASP A 23 -2.63 -19.46 9.32
C ASP A 23 -1.95 -19.45 7.94
N VAL A 24 -0.65 -19.75 7.89
CA VAL A 24 0.12 -19.86 6.62
C VAL A 24 -0.43 -20.99 5.76
N CYS A 25 -0.68 -22.15 6.37
CA CYS A 25 -1.29 -23.29 5.67
C CYS A 25 -2.70 -22.96 5.15
N SER A 26 -3.51 -22.24 5.94
CA SER A 26 -4.87 -21.84 5.55
C SER A 26 -4.89 -20.96 4.31
N GLU A 27 -3.96 -19.99 4.22
CA GLU A 27 -3.84 -19.10 3.06
C GLU A 27 -3.36 -19.86 1.81
N ILE A 28 -2.35 -20.73 1.95
CA ILE A 28 -1.83 -21.53 0.82
C ILE A 28 -2.87 -22.54 0.32
N ARG A 29 -3.69 -23.12 1.20
CA ARG A 29 -4.76 -24.06 0.83
C ARG A 29 -5.79 -23.44 -0.14
N ILE A 30 -5.90 -22.13 -0.22
CA ILE A 30 -6.73 -21.45 -1.23
C ILE A 30 -6.32 -21.86 -2.66
N LEU A 31 -5.03 -22.20 -2.88
CA LEU A 31 -4.54 -22.67 -4.18
C LEU A 31 -5.09 -24.03 -4.59
N GLU A 32 -5.56 -24.87 -3.67
CA GLU A 32 -6.08 -26.21 -4.02
C GLU A 32 -7.19 -26.10 -5.08
N THR A 33 -8.12 -25.17 -4.88
CA THR A 33 -9.20 -24.89 -5.84
C THR A 33 -8.70 -24.39 -7.20
N THR A 34 -7.55 -23.68 -7.23
CA THR A 34 -6.94 -23.22 -8.48
C THR A 34 -6.23 -24.37 -9.21
N LEU A 35 -5.68 -25.31 -8.46
CA LEU A 35 -4.92 -26.46 -8.98
C LEU A 35 -5.81 -27.59 -9.50
N GLU A 36 -7.08 -27.65 -9.09
CA GLU A 36 -8.07 -28.55 -9.68
C GLU A 36 -8.21 -28.37 -11.20
N PHE A 37 -7.88 -27.18 -11.72
CA PHE A 37 -7.95 -26.83 -13.14
C PHE A 37 -6.56 -26.69 -13.76
N THR A 38 -5.88 -27.84 -13.94
CA THR A 38 -4.45 -27.95 -14.27
C THR A 38 -3.99 -27.30 -15.58
N ASP A 39 -4.90 -26.99 -16.50
CA ASP A 39 -4.57 -26.43 -17.82
C ASP A 39 -4.60 -24.90 -17.88
N THR A 40 -4.86 -24.22 -16.76
CA THR A 40 -4.88 -22.75 -16.70
C THR A 40 -3.51 -22.16 -16.39
N ASP A 41 -3.22 -20.97 -16.90
CA ASP A 41 -1.98 -20.26 -16.54
C ASP A 41 -1.94 -19.91 -15.04
N SER A 42 -3.10 -19.71 -14.41
CA SER A 42 -3.22 -19.57 -12.96
C SER A 42 -2.79 -20.84 -12.20
N ALA A 43 -3.12 -22.03 -12.70
CA ALA A 43 -2.69 -23.28 -12.09
C ALA A 43 -1.18 -23.48 -12.24
N LYS A 44 -0.60 -23.11 -13.40
CA LYS A 44 0.85 -23.12 -13.59
C LYS A 44 1.56 -22.19 -12.61
N GLN A 45 1.08 -20.95 -12.45
CA GLN A 45 1.64 -19.99 -11.48
C GLN A 45 1.47 -20.47 -10.03
N ALA A 46 0.34 -21.10 -9.70
CA ALA A 46 0.12 -21.69 -8.37
C ALA A 46 1.10 -22.84 -8.09
N MET A 47 1.34 -23.72 -9.06
CA MET A 47 2.34 -24.79 -8.94
C MET A 47 3.76 -24.22 -8.82
N GLU A 48 4.10 -23.23 -9.64
CA GLU A 48 5.38 -22.52 -9.55
C GLU A 48 5.55 -21.89 -8.16
N PHE A 49 4.51 -21.26 -7.63
CA PHE A 49 4.53 -20.68 -6.28
C PHE A 49 4.82 -21.72 -5.20
N ILE A 50 4.13 -22.86 -5.24
CA ILE A 50 4.33 -23.96 -4.28
C ILE A 50 5.75 -24.51 -4.39
N HIS A 51 6.28 -24.70 -5.60
CA HIS A 51 7.65 -25.16 -5.81
C HIS A 51 8.68 -24.18 -5.28
N GLU A 52 8.54 -22.89 -5.60
CA GLU A 52 9.40 -21.81 -5.14
C GLU A 52 9.37 -21.66 -3.62
N LEU A 53 8.19 -21.70 -3.02
CA LEU A 53 8.01 -21.62 -1.57
C LEU A 53 8.58 -22.85 -0.87
N GLY A 54 8.31 -24.05 -1.39
CA GLY A 54 8.85 -25.29 -0.86
C GLY A 54 10.38 -25.33 -0.91
N TRP A 55 10.96 -24.77 -1.97
CA TRP A 55 12.41 -24.61 -2.10
C TRP A 55 12.98 -23.63 -1.08
N LEU A 56 12.35 -22.46 -0.90
CA LEU A 56 12.74 -21.47 0.09
C LEU A 56 12.72 -22.05 1.52
N LEU A 57 11.64 -22.74 1.89
CA LEU A 57 11.49 -23.36 3.21
C LEU A 57 12.54 -24.43 3.49
N ARG A 58 12.95 -25.20 2.46
CA ARG A 58 13.99 -26.23 2.58
C ARG A 58 15.41 -25.63 2.64
N ARG A 59 15.69 -24.56 1.89
CA ARG A 59 17.05 -23.99 1.74
C ARG A 59 17.50 -23.05 2.85
N SER A 60 16.63 -22.67 3.78
CA SER A 60 17.03 -21.97 5.02
C SER A 60 18.17 -22.67 5.79
N LYS A 61 18.51 -23.92 5.45
CA LYS A 61 19.62 -24.70 6.04
C LYS A 61 20.83 -24.95 5.12
N LEU A 62 20.79 -24.65 3.81
CA LEU A 62 21.78 -25.16 2.83
C LEU A 62 22.32 -24.13 1.81
N GLY A 63 21.82 -22.90 1.77
CA GLY A 63 22.41 -21.83 0.94
C GLY A 63 21.43 -20.70 0.60
N VAL A 64 21.96 -19.62 -0.01
CA VAL A 64 21.24 -18.38 -0.30
C VAL A 64 20.18 -18.57 -1.39
N PHE A 65 18.96 -18.05 -1.18
CA PHE A 65 17.89 -18.01 -2.19
C PHE A 65 17.97 -16.74 -3.04
N SER A 66 17.63 -16.84 -4.33
CA SER A 66 17.68 -15.71 -5.26
C SER A 66 16.69 -14.62 -4.87
N LEU A 67 17.17 -13.37 -4.81
CA LEU A 67 16.34 -12.21 -4.52
C LEU A 67 15.22 -12.02 -5.56
N ALA A 68 15.47 -12.29 -6.84
CA ALA A 68 14.47 -12.16 -7.89
C ALA A 68 13.29 -13.12 -7.68
N ARG A 69 13.60 -14.39 -7.35
CA ARG A 69 12.59 -15.42 -7.03
C ARG A 69 11.83 -15.06 -5.75
N PHE A 70 12.51 -14.48 -4.77
CA PHE A 70 11.86 -14.00 -3.53
C PHE A 70 10.91 -12.83 -3.76
N LYS A 71 11.32 -11.84 -4.57
CA LYS A 71 10.45 -10.72 -4.96
C LYS A 71 9.18 -11.23 -5.64
N TRP A 72 9.30 -12.23 -6.50
CA TRP A 72 8.15 -12.86 -7.15
C TRP A 72 7.23 -13.57 -6.15
N LEU A 73 7.76 -14.33 -5.18
CA LEU A 73 6.95 -14.94 -4.10
C LEU A 73 6.17 -13.91 -3.29
N ILE A 74 6.82 -12.79 -2.92
CA ILE A 74 6.19 -11.68 -2.22
C ILE A 74 5.08 -11.06 -3.08
N GLU A 75 5.34 -10.81 -4.36
CA GLU A 75 4.35 -10.23 -5.28
C GLU A 75 3.12 -11.12 -5.45
N PHE A 76 3.34 -12.41 -5.71
CA PHE A 76 2.27 -13.40 -5.82
C PHE A 76 1.38 -13.44 -4.57
N SER A 77 2.00 -13.40 -3.40
CA SER A 77 1.31 -13.43 -2.10
C SER A 77 0.59 -12.10 -1.80
N MET A 78 1.19 -10.96 -2.16
CA MET A 78 0.59 -9.62 -2.01
C MET A 78 -0.68 -9.46 -2.85
N ASP A 79 -0.68 -9.99 -4.07
CA ASP A 79 -1.84 -9.93 -4.97
C ASP A 79 -3.04 -10.68 -4.40
N ARG A 80 -2.80 -11.67 -3.53
CA ARG A 80 -3.82 -12.50 -2.86
C ARG A 80 -4.13 -12.05 -1.43
N GLU A 81 -3.47 -10.99 -0.95
CA GLU A 81 -3.68 -10.43 0.39
C GLU A 81 -3.38 -11.41 1.53
N TRP A 82 -2.47 -12.35 1.29
CA TRP A 82 -2.05 -13.38 2.26
C TRP A 82 -1.12 -12.83 3.32
N CYS A 83 -1.70 -12.41 4.44
CA CYS A 83 -1.00 -11.71 5.51
C CYS A 83 -0.02 -12.63 6.24
N ALA A 84 -0.40 -13.88 6.50
CA ALA A 84 0.45 -14.84 7.21
C ALA A 84 1.63 -15.27 6.34
N VAL A 85 1.40 -15.55 5.06
CA VAL A 85 2.46 -15.89 4.09
C VAL A 85 3.43 -14.72 3.93
N ILE A 86 2.96 -13.48 3.76
CA ILE A 86 3.84 -12.30 3.66
C ILE A 86 4.68 -12.14 4.93
N ARG A 87 4.07 -12.27 6.13
CA ARG A 87 4.79 -12.22 7.40
C ARG A 87 5.88 -13.29 7.46
N LYS A 88 5.57 -14.53 7.05
CA LYS A 88 6.52 -15.64 7.04
C LYS A 88 7.68 -15.38 6.08
N LEU A 89 7.39 -14.89 4.88
CA LEU A 89 8.40 -14.50 3.88
C LEU A 89 9.31 -13.40 4.41
N LEU A 90 8.76 -12.37 5.05
CA LEU A 90 9.55 -11.29 5.67
C LEU A 90 10.46 -11.82 6.79
N ASN A 91 9.96 -12.72 7.65
CA ASN A 91 10.79 -13.33 8.69
C ASN A 91 11.97 -14.10 8.09
N MET A 92 11.73 -14.94 7.07
CA MET A 92 12.78 -15.69 6.39
C MET A 92 13.81 -14.76 5.72
N PHE A 93 13.35 -13.63 5.17
CA PHE A 93 14.22 -12.62 4.60
C PHE A 93 15.20 -12.05 5.64
N PHE A 94 14.70 -11.64 6.80
CA PHE A 94 15.54 -11.08 7.87
C PHE A 94 16.34 -12.13 8.66
N GLU A 95 15.97 -13.40 8.58
CA GLU A 95 16.77 -14.53 9.07
C GLU A 95 17.95 -14.88 8.14
N GLY A 96 18.09 -14.19 7.00
CA GLY A 96 19.21 -14.37 6.07
C GLY A 96 19.02 -15.53 5.09
N ALA A 97 17.78 -15.97 4.85
CA ALA A 97 17.51 -17.02 3.86
C ALA A 97 17.64 -16.53 2.40
N VAL A 98 17.76 -15.22 2.17
CA VAL A 98 17.68 -14.57 0.85
C VAL A 98 18.82 -13.57 0.68
N GLY A 99 19.55 -13.63 -0.44
CA GLY A 99 20.61 -12.69 -0.79
C GLY A 99 21.86 -12.65 0.13
N ASP A 100 22.81 -11.79 -0.23
CA ASP A 100 23.98 -11.44 0.60
C ASP A 100 23.66 -10.18 1.44
N SER A 101 23.92 -10.27 2.75
CA SER A 101 23.37 -9.47 3.86
C SER A 101 23.66 -7.95 3.86
N SER A 102 24.19 -7.37 2.78
CA SER A 102 24.52 -5.94 2.71
C SER A 102 23.50 -5.10 1.92
N SER A 103 22.49 -5.71 1.28
CA SER A 103 21.53 -5.02 0.39
C SER A 103 20.05 -5.23 0.75
N ASP A 104 19.76 -5.72 1.96
CA ASP A 104 18.47 -6.31 2.30
C ASP A 104 17.36 -5.26 2.49
N ALA A 105 17.66 -4.17 3.21
CA ALA A 105 16.68 -3.11 3.47
C ALA A 105 16.31 -2.32 2.20
N ALA A 106 17.27 -2.12 1.29
CA ALA A 106 17.04 -1.44 0.01
C ALA A 106 16.13 -2.28 -0.90
N ALA A 107 16.35 -3.59 -0.95
CA ALA A 107 15.53 -4.51 -1.76
C ALA A 107 14.06 -4.55 -1.31
N LEU A 108 13.79 -4.50 0.01
CA LEU A 108 12.42 -4.40 0.52
C LEU A 108 11.79 -3.03 0.26
N SER A 109 12.57 -1.95 0.32
CA SER A 109 12.09 -0.61 0.01
C SER A 109 11.60 -0.50 -1.43
N GLU A 110 12.28 -1.15 -2.39
CA GLU A 110 11.85 -1.23 -3.79
C GLU A 110 10.48 -1.89 -3.98
N LEU A 111 10.12 -2.84 -3.12
CA LEU A 111 8.83 -3.53 -3.21
C LEU A 111 7.65 -2.65 -2.77
N CYS A 112 7.89 -1.57 -2.01
CA CYS A 112 6.85 -0.63 -1.57
C CYS A 112 5.60 -1.33 -1.00
N LEU A 113 5.79 -2.33 -0.14
CA LEU A 113 4.72 -3.25 0.30
C LEU A 113 3.54 -2.52 0.94
N LEU A 114 3.80 -1.53 1.80
CA LEU A 114 2.76 -0.75 2.43
C LEU A 114 1.97 0.08 1.40
N HIS A 115 2.63 0.70 0.41
CA HIS A 115 1.94 1.38 -0.69
C HIS A 115 1.07 0.43 -1.49
N ARG A 116 1.56 -0.79 -1.79
CA ARG A 116 0.78 -1.82 -2.50
C ARG A 116 -0.45 -2.25 -1.70
N ALA A 117 -0.30 -2.49 -0.39
CA ALA A 117 -1.42 -2.83 0.50
C ALA A 117 -2.50 -1.74 0.51
N VAL A 118 -2.09 -0.46 0.59
CA VAL A 118 -3.02 0.69 0.52
C VAL A 118 -3.68 0.79 -0.86
N ARG A 119 -2.94 0.59 -1.95
CA ARG A 119 -3.52 0.56 -3.31
C ARG A 119 -4.53 -0.56 -3.50
N LYS A 120 -4.41 -1.68 -2.80
CA LYS A 120 -5.42 -2.76 -2.77
C LYS A 120 -6.61 -2.45 -1.86
N ASN A 121 -6.54 -1.41 -1.03
CA ASN A 121 -7.50 -1.12 0.04
C ASN A 121 -7.59 -2.25 1.08
N SER A 122 -6.48 -2.91 1.37
CA SER A 122 -6.45 -4.07 2.26
C SER A 122 -6.09 -3.64 3.68
N LYS A 123 -7.09 -3.34 4.51
CA LYS A 123 -6.87 -3.00 5.92
C LYS A 123 -6.09 -4.08 6.69
N PRO A 124 -6.38 -5.39 6.58
CA PRO A 124 -5.62 -6.42 7.30
C PRO A 124 -4.14 -6.42 6.94
N MET A 125 -3.82 -6.30 5.65
CA MET A 125 -2.42 -6.25 5.18
C MET A 125 -1.70 -4.99 5.67
N VAL A 126 -2.38 -3.83 5.64
CA VAL A 126 -1.84 -2.57 6.17
C VAL A 126 -1.52 -2.70 7.66
N GLU A 127 -2.46 -3.20 8.47
CA GLU A 127 -2.26 -3.39 9.89
C GLU A 127 -1.14 -4.39 10.20
N MET A 128 -1.08 -5.50 9.45
CA MET A 128 -0.04 -6.52 9.57
C MET A 128 1.35 -5.92 9.34
N LEU A 129 1.50 -5.12 8.28
CA LEU A 129 2.76 -4.45 7.92
C LEU A 129 3.15 -3.36 8.94
N LEU A 130 2.21 -2.50 9.36
CA LEU A 130 2.50 -1.44 10.34
C LEU A 130 2.95 -2.00 11.71
N ARG A 131 2.43 -3.17 12.08
CA ARG A 131 2.77 -3.88 13.33
C ARG A 131 3.90 -4.89 13.14
N TYR A 132 4.49 -5.01 11.95
CA TYR A 132 5.57 -5.95 11.71
C TYR A 132 6.85 -5.50 12.43
N VAL A 133 7.39 -6.40 13.25
CA VAL A 133 8.65 -6.20 13.98
C VAL A 133 9.68 -7.16 13.41
N VAL A 134 10.83 -6.63 13.03
CA VAL A 134 11.93 -7.43 12.48
C VAL A 134 12.45 -8.38 13.56
N PRO A 135 12.52 -9.71 13.30
CA PRO A 135 13.10 -10.67 14.23
C PRO A 135 14.54 -10.28 14.60
N ASN A 136 14.93 -10.50 15.86
CA ASN A 136 16.30 -10.25 16.37
C ASN A 136 16.79 -8.79 16.33
N GLN A 137 15.97 -7.82 15.94
CA GLN A 137 16.27 -6.40 16.05
C GLN A 137 15.45 -5.77 17.18
N GLN A 138 16.14 -5.30 18.23
CA GLN A 138 15.53 -4.56 19.35
C GLN A 138 15.18 -3.10 19.01
N ARG A 139 15.28 -2.69 17.74
CA ARG A 139 14.99 -1.31 17.34
C ARG A 139 13.48 -1.10 17.28
N ILE A 140 13.05 -0.06 18.00
CA ILE A 140 11.65 0.38 18.17
C ILE A 140 11.05 0.97 16.87
N HIS A 141 11.86 1.16 15.83
CA HIS A 141 11.39 1.79 14.59
C HIS A 141 10.66 0.78 13.71
N SER A 142 9.37 1.04 13.46
CA SER A 142 8.56 0.30 12.51
C SER A 142 9.21 0.30 11.12
N LEU A 143 9.38 -0.90 10.54
CA LEU A 143 9.96 -1.08 9.21
C LEU A 143 9.12 -0.41 8.12
N PHE A 144 7.79 -0.54 8.25
CA PHE A 144 6.82 0.03 7.33
C PHE A 144 6.18 1.25 7.98
N ARG A 145 6.34 2.42 7.36
CA ARG A 145 5.87 3.68 7.92
C ARG A 145 4.83 4.37 7.02
N PRO A 146 3.79 4.98 7.59
CA PRO A 146 2.79 5.73 6.83
C PRO A 146 3.34 6.98 6.11
N ASP A 147 4.50 7.50 6.54
CA ASP A 147 5.20 8.65 5.98
C ASP A 147 6.35 8.28 5.03
N ALA A 148 6.57 6.99 4.76
CA ALA A 148 7.64 6.53 3.88
C ALA A 148 7.39 6.99 2.44
N ALA A 149 8.34 7.77 1.89
CA ALA A 149 8.27 8.24 0.52
C ALA A 149 8.40 7.08 -0.47
N GLY A 150 7.40 6.93 -1.34
CA GLY A 150 7.43 6.03 -2.49
C GLY A 150 7.79 6.77 -3.78
N PRO A 151 7.48 6.18 -4.95
CA PRO A 151 7.61 6.85 -6.23
C PRO A 151 6.92 8.22 -6.25
N ALA A 152 7.57 9.22 -6.86
CA ALA A 152 7.14 10.62 -6.86
C ALA A 152 6.98 11.27 -5.46
N GLY A 153 7.60 10.69 -4.43
CA GLY A 153 7.49 11.17 -3.05
C GLY A 153 6.14 10.85 -2.40
N LEU A 154 5.28 10.07 -3.07
CA LEU A 154 3.98 9.71 -2.54
C LEU A 154 4.11 8.74 -1.38
N THR A 155 3.60 9.11 -0.23
CA THR A 155 3.53 8.23 0.94
C THR A 155 2.27 7.37 0.90
N PRO A 156 2.19 6.27 1.69
CA PRO A 156 0.97 5.50 1.85
C PRO A 156 -0.25 6.37 2.22
N LEU A 157 -0.05 7.40 3.05
CA LEU A 157 -1.12 8.36 3.38
C LEU A 157 -1.63 9.15 2.18
N HIS A 158 -0.76 9.60 1.27
CA HIS A 158 -1.21 10.29 0.05
C HIS A 158 -2.10 9.38 -0.80
N ILE A 159 -1.72 8.10 -0.92
CA ILE A 159 -2.48 7.11 -1.69
C ILE A 159 -3.86 6.89 -1.05
N ALA A 160 -3.92 6.67 0.27
CA ALA A 160 -5.18 6.46 0.98
C ALA A 160 -6.06 7.72 0.96
N ALA A 161 -5.48 8.91 1.10
CA ALA A 161 -6.22 10.17 1.09
C ALA A 161 -6.85 10.47 -0.27
N GLY A 162 -6.21 10.06 -1.35
CA GLY A 162 -6.69 10.25 -2.72
C GLY A 162 -7.50 9.09 -3.29
N LYS A 163 -7.76 8.04 -2.52
CA LYS A 163 -8.52 6.86 -2.99
C LYS A 163 -9.93 6.89 -2.43
N ASP A 164 -10.90 6.55 -3.28
CA ASP A 164 -12.29 6.40 -2.87
C ASP A 164 -12.48 5.13 -2.03
N GLY A 165 -13.22 5.24 -0.92
CA GLY A 165 -13.59 4.10 -0.07
C GLY A 165 -12.49 3.54 0.83
N SER A 166 -11.41 4.28 1.06
CA SER A 166 -10.28 3.87 1.92
C SER A 166 -10.29 4.51 3.31
N GLU A 167 -11.47 4.79 3.86
CA GLU A 167 -11.61 5.42 5.19
C GLU A 167 -11.02 4.54 6.29
N ASP A 168 -11.25 3.24 6.21
CA ASP A 168 -10.79 2.21 7.15
C ASP A 168 -9.28 1.96 7.06
N VAL A 169 -8.71 2.03 5.85
CA VAL A 169 -7.26 1.99 5.62
C VAL A 169 -6.60 3.28 6.13
N LEU A 170 -7.22 4.43 5.89
CA LEU A 170 -6.72 5.71 6.40
C LEU A 170 -6.75 5.76 7.93
N ASP A 171 -7.81 5.21 8.53
CA ASP A 171 -7.93 5.00 9.96
C ASP A 171 -6.76 4.16 10.49
N ALA A 172 -6.48 3.00 9.88
CA ALA A 172 -5.37 2.13 10.24
C ALA A 172 -3.98 2.81 10.07
N LEU A 173 -3.77 3.58 9.00
CA LEU A 173 -2.53 4.31 8.76
C LEU A 173 -2.28 5.45 9.77
N THR A 174 -3.34 6.02 10.34
CA THR A 174 -3.25 7.12 11.33
C THR A 174 -3.28 6.62 12.78
N GLU A 175 -3.53 5.32 12.99
CA GLU A 175 -3.38 4.59 14.25
C GLU A 175 -2.15 3.67 14.24
N ASP A 176 -1.09 4.06 13.51
CA ASP A 176 0.15 3.29 13.49
C ASP A 176 0.82 3.26 14.88
N PRO A 177 1.55 2.18 15.24
CA PRO A 177 2.16 2.05 16.57
C PRO A 177 3.10 3.19 16.96
N SER A 178 3.71 3.86 15.97
CA SER A 178 4.61 4.98 16.20
C SER A 178 3.93 6.35 16.19
N MET A 179 2.62 6.41 15.97
CA MET A 179 1.81 7.64 15.85
C MET A 179 2.38 8.65 14.85
N VAL A 180 3.10 8.16 13.83
CA VAL A 180 3.73 8.99 12.80
C VAL A 180 2.70 9.40 11.76
N GLY A 181 1.73 8.54 11.46
CA GLY A 181 0.76 8.76 10.41
C GLY A 181 -0.13 9.98 10.68
N ILE A 182 -0.53 10.19 11.93
CA ILE A 182 -1.34 11.36 12.30
C ILE A 182 -0.55 12.67 12.14
N GLU A 183 0.75 12.67 12.42
CA GLU A 183 1.62 13.85 12.28
C GLU A 183 1.94 14.12 10.80
N ALA A 184 2.16 13.06 10.03
CA ALA A 184 2.44 13.11 8.61
C ALA A 184 1.27 13.65 7.76
N TRP A 185 0.03 13.56 8.26
CA TRP A 185 -1.18 14.00 7.55
C TRP A 185 -1.11 15.44 6.99
N ARG A 186 -0.47 16.36 7.72
CA ARG A 186 -0.31 17.78 7.32
C ARG A 186 1.12 18.18 6.96
N THR A 187 2.09 17.33 7.27
CA THR A 187 3.52 17.69 7.24
C THR A 187 4.25 16.98 6.11
N SER A 188 3.85 15.75 5.79
CA SER A 188 4.42 15.00 4.67
C SER A 188 4.00 15.66 3.37
N ARG A 189 4.97 15.89 2.48
CA ARG A 189 4.75 16.50 1.16
C ARG A 189 5.30 15.60 0.08
N ASP A 190 4.54 15.46 -1.00
CA ASP A 190 5.04 14.81 -2.22
C ASP A 190 5.98 15.73 -3.01
N THR A 191 6.48 15.25 -4.15
CA THR A 191 7.38 16.03 -5.03
C THR A 191 6.76 17.30 -5.61
N THR A 192 5.43 17.40 -5.61
CA THR A 192 4.70 18.60 -6.05
C THR A 192 4.38 19.56 -4.91
N GLY A 193 4.69 19.16 -3.66
CA GLY A 193 4.48 19.94 -2.46
C GLY A 193 3.10 19.76 -1.83
N PHE A 194 2.23 18.88 -2.35
CA PHE A 194 0.92 18.60 -1.76
C PHE A 194 1.03 17.64 -0.58
N THR A 195 0.16 17.82 0.40
CA THR A 195 0.04 16.94 1.58
C THR A 195 -1.08 15.90 1.40
N PRO A 196 -1.14 14.83 2.22
CA PRO A 196 -2.29 13.92 2.21
C PRO A 196 -3.63 14.64 2.41
N GLU A 197 -3.69 15.66 3.29
CA GLU A 197 -4.90 16.47 3.47
C GLU A 197 -5.32 17.20 2.19
N ASP A 198 -4.35 17.69 1.41
CA ASP A 198 -4.63 18.34 0.13
C ASP A 198 -5.22 17.36 -0.88
N TYR A 199 -4.71 16.12 -0.94
CA TYR A 199 -5.28 15.06 -1.79
C TYR A 199 -6.74 14.76 -1.41
N ALA A 200 -7.04 14.59 -0.13
CA ALA A 200 -8.41 14.36 0.33
C ALA A 200 -9.32 15.54 0.00
N ARG A 201 -8.84 16.78 0.18
CA ARG A 201 -9.61 17.99 -0.15
C ARG A 201 -9.89 18.11 -1.64
N LEU A 202 -8.88 17.89 -2.49
CA LEU A 202 -9.01 17.92 -3.95
C LEU A 202 -10.01 16.89 -4.46
N ARG A 203 -10.13 15.75 -3.77
CA ARG A 203 -11.09 14.68 -4.08
C ARG A 203 -12.45 14.83 -3.38
N GLY A 204 -12.63 15.84 -2.54
CA GLY A 204 -13.87 16.07 -1.81
C GLY A 204 -14.14 15.06 -0.69
N HIS A 205 -13.11 14.37 -0.20
CA HIS A 205 -13.21 13.37 0.88
C HIS A 205 -13.23 14.05 2.25
N PHE A 206 -14.27 14.85 2.51
CA PHE A 206 -14.41 15.58 3.78
C PHE A 206 -14.57 14.65 5.00
N SER A 207 -15.15 13.45 4.83
CA SER A 207 -15.22 12.46 5.92
C SER A 207 -13.83 12.09 6.43
N TYR A 208 -12.84 11.96 5.54
CA TYR A 208 -11.47 11.59 5.88
C TYR A 208 -10.79 12.70 6.69
N ILE A 209 -10.99 13.95 6.25
CA ILE A 209 -10.49 15.14 6.96
C ILE A 209 -11.11 15.22 8.36
N HIS A 210 -12.42 14.99 8.47
CA HIS A 210 -13.12 15.01 9.76
C HIS A 210 -12.68 13.87 10.69
N LEU A 211 -12.45 12.66 10.16
CA LEU A 211 -11.94 11.51 10.91
C LEU A 211 -10.60 11.86 11.56
N ILE A 212 -9.66 12.39 10.78
CA ILE A 212 -8.32 12.69 11.27
C ILE A 212 -8.33 13.90 12.20
N GLN A 213 -9.10 14.95 11.89
CA GLN A 213 -9.23 16.10 12.79
C GLN A 213 -9.76 15.69 14.17
N ARG A 214 -10.69 14.72 14.24
CA ARG A 214 -11.19 14.17 15.50
C ARG A 214 -10.08 13.46 16.27
N LYS A 215 -9.22 12.68 15.59
CA LYS A 215 -8.07 12.01 16.21
C LYS A 215 -7.03 13.00 16.74
N ILE A 216 -6.71 14.05 15.97
CA ILE A 216 -5.79 15.12 16.39
C ILE A 216 -6.30 15.79 17.68
N ASN A 217 -7.58 16.18 17.72
CA ASN A 217 -8.18 16.81 18.89
C ASN A 217 -8.19 15.89 20.11
N LYS A 218 -8.34 14.58 19.90
CA LYS A 218 -8.28 13.58 20.99
C LYS A 218 -6.86 13.43 21.52
N LYS A 219 -5.84 13.39 20.65
CA LYS A 219 -4.42 13.31 21.04
C LYS A 219 -4.01 14.53 21.87
N SER A 220 -4.38 15.74 21.43
CA SER A 220 -4.07 16.97 22.19
C SER A 220 -4.75 16.99 23.56
N ALA A 221 -6.01 16.55 23.67
CA ALA A 221 -6.70 16.47 24.96
C ALA A 221 -6.04 15.48 25.95
N THR A 222 -5.47 14.38 25.45
CA THR A 222 -4.75 13.41 26.29
C THR A 222 -3.36 13.88 26.69
N GLU A 223 -2.70 14.70 25.86
CA GLU A 223 -1.37 15.27 26.15
C GLU A 223 -1.46 16.51 27.07
N ASP A 224 -2.55 17.27 27.02
CA ASP A 224 -2.77 18.46 27.87
C ASP A 224 -3.14 18.13 29.33
N HIS A 225 -3.39 16.86 29.66
CA HIS A 225 -3.54 16.41 31.05
C HIS A 225 -2.18 16.12 31.70
N VAL A 226 -1.32 17.14 31.81
CA VAL A 226 -0.19 17.11 32.74
C VAL A 226 -0.75 17.18 34.16
N VAL A 227 -0.86 16.03 34.83
CA VAL A 227 -1.19 15.96 36.25
C VAL A 227 -0.03 16.57 37.03
N VAL A 228 -0.10 17.87 37.30
CA VAL A 228 0.75 18.51 38.30
C VAL A 228 0.27 18.01 39.65
N ASN A 229 0.98 17.03 40.21
CA ASN A 229 0.76 16.59 41.58
C ASN A 229 1.28 17.70 42.51
N ILE A 230 0.43 18.68 42.80
CA ILE A 230 0.68 19.69 43.82
C ILE A 230 0.47 18.97 45.16
N PRO A 231 1.50 18.78 46.00
CA PRO A 231 1.31 18.19 47.31
C PRO A 231 0.45 19.14 48.14
N ALA A 232 -0.75 18.73 48.51
CA ALA A 232 -1.64 19.49 49.37
C ALA A 232 -1.06 19.54 50.79
N SER A 233 -0.38 20.63 51.14
CA SER A 233 -0.15 20.99 52.53
C SER A 233 -1.45 21.53 53.13
N SER A 234 -2.11 20.66 53.89
CA SER A 234 -2.82 20.94 55.15
C SER A 234 -3.60 22.26 55.25
N ILE A 235 -4.93 22.21 55.16
CA ILE A 235 -5.85 22.84 56.13
C ILE A 235 -7.09 21.92 56.24
N SER A 236 -7.35 21.46 57.45
CA SER A 236 -8.54 20.76 57.93
C SER A 236 -9.66 21.75 58.23
N ASP A 237 -10.91 21.42 57.88
CA ASP A 237 -12.05 21.26 58.81
C ASP A 237 -13.45 21.38 58.16
N LYS A 238 -14.28 20.38 58.52
CA LYS A 238 -15.73 20.44 58.88
C LYS A 238 -16.84 20.41 57.81
N GLU A 239 -17.46 19.22 57.77
CA GLU A 239 -18.89 18.91 58.03
C GLU A 239 -20.04 19.45 57.13
N GLN A 240 -20.79 18.43 56.64
CA GLN A 240 -22.26 18.27 56.59
C GLN A 240 -23.12 18.80 55.42
N LYS A 241 -23.87 17.81 54.89
CA LYS A 241 -25.32 17.76 54.59
C LYS A 241 -25.84 17.99 53.16
N GLU A 242 -26.56 16.94 52.72
CA GLU A 242 -27.59 16.93 51.69
C GLU A 242 -28.58 18.10 51.83
N THR A 243 -29.07 18.67 50.73
CA THR A 243 -30.41 18.41 50.12
C THR A 243 -30.80 19.58 49.17
N LYS A 244 -31.58 19.24 48.13
CA LYS A 244 -32.60 20.06 47.45
C LYS A 244 -32.19 21.14 46.42
N SER A 245 -32.57 20.83 45.18
CA SER A 245 -33.55 21.55 44.35
C SER A 245 -33.35 23.06 44.11
N CYS A 246 -33.14 23.44 42.84
CA CYS A 246 -34.01 24.43 42.23
C CYS A 246 -34.07 24.28 40.70
N SER A 247 -35.30 24.09 40.23
CA SER A 247 -35.80 24.34 38.88
C SER A 247 -35.73 25.83 38.55
N SER A 248 -35.40 26.18 37.29
CA SER A 248 -36.09 27.27 36.61
C SER A 248 -36.00 27.11 35.08
N VAL A 249 -37.05 26.51 34.53
CA VAL A 249 -37.56 26.82 33.19
C VAL A 249 -37.93 28.31 33.15
N LEU A 250 -37.52 29.02 32.10
CA LEU A 250 -38.18 30.26 31.66
C LEU A 250 -38.16 30.32 30.13
N GLU A 251 -39.34 30.12 29.56
CA GLU A 251 -39.66 30.30 28.16
C GLU A 251 -40.16 31.73 27.89
N ILE A 252 -39.74 32.25 26.74
CA ILE A 252 -40.41 33.17 25.80
C ILE A 252 -40.65 34.63 26.24
N THR A 253 -40.01 35.55 25.50
CA THR A 253 -40.75 36.63 24.83
C THR A 253 -40.16 36.92 23.44
N HIS A 254 -41.06 36.96 22.45
CA HIS A 254 -40.84 37.42 21.10
C HIS A 254 -40.50 38.92 21.06
N GLY A 255 -39.46 39.28 20.30
CA GLY A 255 -39.12 40.66 20.00
C GLY A 255 -38.51 40.77 18.60
N ASN A 256 -39.33 41.10 17.62
CA ASN A 256 -38.95 41.43 16.24
C ASN A 256 -37.92 42.58 16.22
N HIS A 257 -36.65 42.30 15.90
CA HIS A 257 -35.71 43.33 15.49
C HIS A 257 -35.01 42.97 14.17
N LYS A 258 -35.46 43.70 13.16
CA LYS A 258 -35.09 43.71 11.74
C LYS A 258 -33.71 44.37 11.61
N LEU A 259 -32.64 43.59 11.52
CA LEU A 259 -31.31 44.09 11.17
C LEU A 259 -31.19 44.17 9.64
N GLN A 260 -31.40 45.37 9.10
CA GLN A 260 -31.19 45.71 7.70
C GLN A 260 -29.68 45.89 7.43
N CYS A 261 -29.11 45.02 6.60
CA CYS A 261 -27.78 45.20 6.02
C CYS A 261 -27.87 46.10 4.79
N LYS A 262 -27.20 47.27 4.81
CA LYS A 262 -27.14 48.25 3.71
C LYS A 262 -25.91 48.07 2.80
N LEU A 263 -25.52 46.83 2.49
CA LEU A 263 -24.40 46.58 1.56
C LEU A 263 -24.64 45.41 0.59
N CYS A 264 -25.90 45.01 0.40
CA CYS A 264 -26.30 43.96 -0.54
C CYS A 264 -27.16 44.51 -1.68
N ASP A 265 -26.68 45.53 -2.38
CA ASP A 265 -27.34 46.02 -3.59
C ASP A 265 -26.31 46.48 -4.63
N HIS A 266 -25.81 45.53 -5.42
CA HIS A 266 -25.25 45.79 -6.74
C HIS A 266 -25.69 44.68 -7.70
N LYS A 267 -26.86 44.88 -8.29
CA LYS A 267 -27.28 44.21 -9.53
C LYS A 267 -26.88 45.07 -10.72
N LEU A 268 -26.07 44.53 -11.63
CA LEU A 268 -26.03 44.87 -13.06
C LEU A 268 -26.15 43.54 -13.82
N VAL A 269 -27.36 43.16 -14.26
CA VAL A 269 -27.88 43.30 -15.64
C VAL A 269 -27.03 42.57 -16.70
N TYR A 270 -27.57 41.40 -17.07
CA TYR A 270 -27.61 40.72 -18.38
C TYR A 270 -26.70 41.22 -19.52
N GLY A 271 -25.91 40.31 -20.09
CA GLY A 271 -25.20 40.48 -21.36
C GLY A 271 -24.81 39.15 -21.99
N THR A 272 -25.66 38.64 -22.86
CA THR A 272 -25.41 37.52 -23.77
C THR A 272 -24.35 37.90 -24.81
N THR A 273 -23.25 37.13 -24.92
CA THR A 273 -22.50 37.06 -26.18
C THR A 273 -21.82 35.70 -26.32
N ARG A 274 -22.44 34.81 -27.12
CA ARG A 274 -21.75 33.68 -27.76
C ARG A 274 -20.73 34.24 -28.74
N ARG A 275 -19.45 33.92 -28.56
CA ARG A 275 -18.48 33.80 -29.66
C ARG A 275 -17.63 32.56 -29.45
N SER A 276 -17.96 31.56 -30.25
CA SER A 276 -17.25 30.31 -30.47
C SER A 276 -15.86 30.56 -31.07
N VAL A 277 -14.79 30.37 -30.31
CA VAL A 277 -13.46 30.08 -30.84
C VAL A 277 -12.73 29.15 -29.87
N ALA A 278 -12.92 27.84 -30.01
CA ALA A 278 -12.05 26.84 -29.38
C ALA A 278 -12.12 25.48 -30.09
N TYR A 279 -12.14 25.46 -31.44
CA TYR A 279 -11.99 24.21 -32.21
C TYR A 279 -10.54 23.93 -32.65
N ARG A 280 -9.56 24.77 -32.25
CA ARG A 280 -8.17 24.64 -32.72
C ARG A 280 -7.17 23.87 -31.85
N PRO A 281 -7.39 23.53 -30.55
CA PRO A 281 -6.49 22.61 -29.85
C PRO A 281 -6.81 21.13 -30.10
N ALA A 282 -8.06 20.80 -30.47
CA ALA A 282 -8.50 19.41 -30.64
C ALA A 282 -8.09 18.78 -31.99
N MET A 283 -7.97 19.60 -33.04
CA MET A 283 -7.63 19.11 -34.40
C MET A 283 -6.19 18.61 -34.51
N LEU A 284 -5.23 19.22 -33.79
CA LEU A 284 -3.83 18.77 -33.80
C LEU A 284 -3.64 17.44 -33.07
N SER A 285 -4.42 17.21 -32.01
CA SER A 285 -4.38 15.96 -31.24
C SER A 285 -4.92 14.77 -32.05
N MET A 286 -6.04 14.96 -32.77
CA MET A 286 -6.59 13.88 -33.60
C MET A 286 -5.70 13.52 -34.79
N VAL A 287 -5.02 14.50 -35.40
CA VAL A 287 -4.09 14.25 -36.52
C VAL A 287 -2.85 13.49 -36.05
N ALA A 288 -2.31 13.82 -34.87
CA ALA A 288 -1.18 13.10 -34.29
C ALA A 288 -1.53 11.63 -33.97
N ILE A 289 -2.71 11.40 -33.38
CA ILE A 289 -3.19 10.05 -33.07
C ILE A 289 -3.41 9.23 -34.36
N ALA A 290 -3.99 9.83 -35.40
CA ALA A 290 -4.18 9.17 -36.69
C ALA A 290 -2.84 8.80 -37.34
N ALA A 291 -1.84 9.67 -37.31
CA ALA A 291 -0.51 9.39 -37.85
C ALA A 291 0.17 8.23 -37.11
N VAL A 292 0.12 8.22 -35.76
CA VAL A 292 0.69 7.13 -34.95
C VAL A 292 -0.02 5.81 -35.24
N CYS A 293 -1.35 5.79 -35.32
CA CYS A 293 -2.10 4.58 -35.66
C CYS A 293 -1.76 4.02 -37.04
N VAL A 294 -1.60 4.87 -38.06
CA VAL A 294 -1.19 4.43 -39.41
C VAL A 294 0.24 3.89 -39.40
N CYS A 295 1.17 4.54 -38.68
CA CYS A 295 2.55 4.06 -38.57
C CYS A 295 2.64 2.70 -37.86
N VAL A 296 1.88 2.50 -36.79
CA VAL A 296 1.81 1.21 -36.08
C VAL A 296 1.20 0.12 -36.98
N ALA A 297 0.11 0.43 -37.68
CA ALA A 297 -0.51 -0.51 -38.63
C ALA A 297 0.43 -0.89 -39.79
N LEU A 298 1.22 0.06 -40.30
CA LEU A 298 2.23 -0.22 -41.32
C LEU A 298 3.38 -1.07 -40.78
N LEU A 299 3.86 -0.83 -39.56
CA LEU A 299 4.89 -1.66 -38.93
C LEU A 299 4.41 -3.12 -38.75
N PHE A 300 3.17 -3.32 -38.31
CA PHE A 300 2.60 -4.67 -38.16
C PHE A 300 2.27 -5.34 -39.50
N LYS A 301 1.95 -4.57 -40.55
CA LYS A 301 1.74 -5.09 -41.91
C LYS A 301 3.05 -5.41 -42.64
N SER A 302 4.18 -4.88 -42.15
CA SER A 302 5.51 -5.02 -42.74
C SER A 302 6.42 -5.97 -41.96
N CYS A 303 5.91 -6.80 -41.04
CA CYS A 303 6.73 -7.85 -40.42
C CYS A 303 7.39 -8.67 -41.53
N PRO A 304 8.72 -8.60 -41.71
CA PRO A 304 9.37 -9.51 -42.62
C PRO A 304 9.25 -10.90 -41.99
N GLU A 305 8.84 -11.87 -42.81
CA GLU A 305 8.87 -13.27 -42.45
C GLU A 305 10.32 -13.61 -42.07
N VAL A 306 10.63 -13.67 -40.78
CA VAL A 306 11.94 -14.10 -40.30
C VAL A 306 11.97 -15.62 -40.48
N LEU A 307 12.35 -16.05 -41.68
CA LEU A 307 12.75 -17.43 -41.95
C LEU A 307 14.00 -17.73 -41.12
N TYR A 308 13.79 -18.16 -39.88
CA TYR A 308 14.82 -18.76 -39.05
C TYR A 308 15.19 -20.11 -39.67
N VAL A 309 16.16 -20.12 -40.57
CA VAL A 309 16.80 -21.33 -41.06
C VAL A 309 17.85 -21.76 -40.03
N PHE A 310 17.41 -22.40 -38.95
CA PHE A 310 18.30 -23.29 -38.21
C PHE A 310 18.38 -24.59 -39.01
N GLN A 311 19.57 -24.92 -39.53
CA GLN A 311 19.82 -26.30 -39.97
C GLN A 311 19.59 -27.24 -38.78
N PRO A 312 18.91 -28.39 -38.96
CA PRO A 312 18.71 -29.33 -37.88
C PRO A 312 20.07 -29.83 -37.39
N PHE A 313 20.25 -29.78 -36.07
CA PHE A 313 21.40 -30.31 -35.37
C PHE A 313 21.61 -31.79 -35.73
N ARG A 314 22.81 -32.14 -36.23
CA ARG A 314 23.19 -33.51 -36.60
C ARG A 314 24.20 -34.06 -35.61
N TRP A 315 23.83 -35.16 -34.96
CA TRP A 315 24.67 -35.92 -34.03
C TRP A 315 26.00 -36.42 -34.62
N GLU A 316 26.12 -36.41 -35.95
CA GLU A 316 27.27 -36.87 -36.72
C GLU A 316 28.47 -35.90 -36.70
N LEU A 317 28.29 -34.66 -36.21
CA LEU A 317 29.33 -33.62 -36.15
C LEU A 317 29.97 -33.46 -34.77
N LEU A 318 29.66 -34.34 -33.83
CA LEU A 318 30.22 -34.31 -32.49
C LEU A 318 31.54 -35.12 -32.46
N ASP A 319 32.68 -34.45 -32.60
CA ASP A 319 34.00 -35.08 -32.42
C ASP A 319 34.16 -35.52 -30.95
N TYR A 320 34.46 -36.81 -30.75
CA TYR A 320 34.71 -37.38 -29.44
C TYR A 320 36.10 -36.94 -28.95
N GLY A 321 36.15 -36.35 -27.74
CA GLY A 321 37.38 -35.85 -27.13
C GLY A 321 38.47 -36.91 -26.94
N THR A 322 39.71 -36.43 -26.93
CA THR A 322 40.97 -37.20 -26.88
C THR A 322 41.05 -38.20 -25.70
N ARG A 323 41.54 -39.40 -26.03
CA ARG A 323 41.83 -40.54 -25.12
C ARG A 323 42.78 -40.20 -23.99
#